data_AF-A0A097A4J4-F1
#
_entry.id   AF-A0A097A4J4-F1
#
_cell.length_a   1.000
_cell.length_b   1.000
_cell.length_c   1.000
_cell.angle_alpha   90.00
_cell.angle_beta   90.00
_cell.angle_gamma   90.00
#
_symmetry.space_group_name_H-M   'P 1'
#
loop_
_entity.id
_entity.type
_entity.pdbx_description
1 polymer ?
#
loop_
_entity_poly.entity_id
_entity_poly.type
_entity_poly.pdbx_seq_one_letter_code
_entity_poly.pdbx_strand_id
1 'polypeptide(L)'
;RHGNKGVISKIAPIEDMPFLGDGTPVDLVLNPLGVPSRMNVGQILETHLGWACAGLGRQIGELVNAVRRSGNIKPLKAKLIEIYGKDQELPGDEAGLIELGQNLTHGVPIASPVFDGAREHDIVKMLEAAGLDVTGRVTLFDGQTGEPFTRKVTVGYKHLLKLHHLVDDKIHARSIGPYSLVTQQPLGGKAQFGGQRF
;
A
#
# COMPACT_ATOMS: atom_id res chain seq x y z
N ARG A 1 1.85 5.79 6.50
CA ARG A 1 0.85 6.59 7.32
C ARG A 1 1.29 8.04 7.65
N HIS A 2 1.74 8.82 6.67
CA HIS A 2 2.57 10.03 6.86
C HIS A 2 1.83 11.37 6.76
N GLY A 3 0.63 11.44 7.36
CA GLY A 3 -0.20 12.65 7.32
C GLY A 3 -0.79 13.01 5.95
N ASN A 4 -0.57 12.19 4.91
CA ASN A 4 -1.19 12.38 3.61
C ASN A 4 -2.68 12.01 3.68
N LYS A 5 -3.55 12.99 3.45
CA LYS A 5 -5.00 12.80 3.36
C LYS A 5 -5.45 13.12 1.94
N GLY A 6 -6.45 12.39 1.47
CA GLY A 6 -7.06 12.57 0.16
C GLY A 6 -8.53 12.17 0.20
N VAL A 7 -9.28 12.61 -0.81
CA VAL A 7 -10.65 12.16 -1.08
C VAL A 7 -10.58 11.35 -2.37
N ILE A 8 -11.31 10.24 -2.44
CA ILE A 8 -11.42 9.44 -3.66
C ILE A 8 -12.17 10.29 -4.71
N SER A 9 -11.53 10.57 -5.84
CA SER A 9 -12.09 11.42 -6.89
C SER A 9 -12.82 10.62 -7.97
N LYS A 10 -12.26 9.50 -8.42
CA LYS A 10 -12.80 8.62 -9.45
C LYS A 10 -12.49 7.17 -9.07
N ILE A 11 -13.45 6.29 -9.30
CA ILE A 11 -13.24 4.83 -9.33
C ILE A 11 -13.19 4.47 -10.81
N ALA A 12 -12.03 4.02 -11.28
CA ALA A 12 -11.84 3.61 -12.66
C ALA A 12 -12.04 2.08 -12.79
N PRO A 13 -12.51 1.59 -13.94
CA PRO A 13 -12.41 0.18 -14.31
C PRO A 13 -10.96 -0.31 -14.29
N ILE A 14 -10.75 -1.62 -14.12
CA ILE A 14 -9.41 -2.20 -14.00
C ILE A 14 -8.61 -2.09 -15.31
N GLU A 15 -9.31 -2.13 -16.44
CA GLU A 15 -8.77 -1.98 -17.79
C GLU A 15 -8.20 -0.58 -18.07
N ASP A 16 -8.72 0.45 -17.40
CA ASP A 16 -8.23 1.83 -17.55
C ASP A 16 -7.01 2.12 -16.65
N MET A 17 -6.69 1.23 -15.72
CA MET A 17 -5.63 1.45 -14.74
C MET A 17 -4.25 1.19 -15.36
N PRO A 18 -3.24 2.01 -15.00
CA PRO A 18 -1.86 1.72 -15.36
C PRO A 18 -1.44 0.33 -14.90
N PHE A 19 -0.65 -0.37 -15.71
CA PHE A 19 -0.20 -1.73 -15.40
C PHE A 19 1.31 -1.90 -15.55
N LEU A 20 1.83 -2.89 -14.84
CA LEU A 20 3.23 -3.30 -14.84
C LEU A 20 3.56 -4.14 -16.08
N GLY A 21 4.85 -4.34 -16.39
CA GLY A 21 5.26 -5.19 -17.51
C GLY A 21 4.83 -6.67 -17.39
N ASP A 22 4.44 -7.12 -16.20
CA ASP A 22 3.85 -8.45 -15.95
C ASP A 22 2.33 -8.48 -16.15
N GLY A 23 1.71 -7.35 -16.53
CA GLY A 23 0.26 -7.20 -16.71
C GLY A 23 -0.50 -6.84 -15.43
N THR A 24 0.16 -6.76 -14.27
CA THR A 24 -0.52 -6.44 -13.01
C THR A 24 -0.94 -4.96 -12.98
N PRO A 25 -2.23 -4.65 -12.84
CA PRO A 25 -2.70 -3.27 -12.73
C PRO A 25 -2.38 -2.69 -11.34
N VAL A 26 -2.22 -1.37 -11.27
CA VAL A 26 -2.10 -0.66 -9.99
C VAL A 26 -3.47 -0.40 -9.37
N ASP A 27 -3.60 -0.52 -8.06
CA ASP A 27 -4.89 -0.29 -7.37
C ASP A 27 -5.18 1.20 -7.14
N LEU A 28 -4.14 2.00 -6.91
CA LEU A 28 -4.27 3.40 -6.49
C LEU A 28 -3.19 4.28 -7.13
N VAL A 29 -3.62 5.42 -7.66
CA VAL A 29 -2.73 6.44 -8.24
C VAL A 29 -2.68 7.65 -7.31
N LEU A 30 -1.46 8.03 -6.88
CA LEU A 30 -1.23 9.17 -6.01
C LEU A 30 -0.48 10.29 -6.74
N ASN A 31 -0.84 11.54 -6.43
CA ASN A 31 -0.17 12.71 -7.01
C ASN A 31 1.22 12.92 -6.36
N PRO A 32 2.32 12.93 -7.13
CA PRO A 32 3.67 13.11 -6.60
C PRO A 32 3.93 14.51 -6.02
N LEU A 33 3.19 15.54 -6.47
CA LEU A 33 3.37 16.93 -6.02
C LEU A 33 3.06 17.13 -4.52
N GLY A 34 2.29 16.21 -3.94
CA GLY A 34 1.94 16.22 -2.53
C GLY A 34 3.09 15.84 -1.58
N VAL A 35 4.19 15.29 -2.10
CA VAL A 35 5.35 14.85 -1.29
C VAL A 35 6.34 15.99 -1.01
N PRO A 36 6.85 16.72 -2.03
CA PRO A 36 7.84 17.79 -1.78
C PRO A 36 7.27 18.91 -0.92
N SER A 37 6.03 19.32 -1.21
CA SER A 37 5.34 20.42 -0.50
C SER A 37 5.09 20.14 0.98
N ARG A 38 4.94 18.87 1.37
CA ARG A 38 4.65 18.47 2.75
C ARG A 38 5.85 17.86 3.47
N MET A 39 7.01 17.76 2.80
CA MET A 39 8.26 17.21 3.32
C MET A 39 8.12 15.82 3.99
N ASN A 40 7.17 15.01 3.53
CA ASN A 40 6.85 13.70 4.11
C ASN A 40 7.46 12.56 3.28
N VAL A 41 8.80 12.56 3.18
CA VAL A 41 9.61 11.61 2.38
C VAL A 41 9.43 10.16 2.85
N GLY A 42 9.13 9.94 4.14
CA GLY A 42 8.93 8.60 4.71
C GLY A 42 7.88 7.76 3.98
N GLN A 43 6.91 8.38 3.29
CA GLN A 43 5.95 7.62 2.49
C GLN A 43 6.55 6.98 1.24
N ILE A 44 7.63 7.54 0.68
CA ILE A 44 8.34 6.96 -0.46
C ILE A 44 9.14 5.75 0.03
N LEU A 45 9.80 5.89 1.18
CA LEU A 45 10.52 4.79 1.82
C LEU A 45 9.57 3.64 2.19
N GLU A 46 8.38 3.95 2.74
CA GLU A 46 7.30 2.98 3.01
C GLU A 46 6.90 2.23 1.72
N THR A 47 6.70 2.96 0.62
CA THR A 47 6.32 2.36 -0.68
C THR A 47 7.40 1.43 -1.24
N HIS A 48 8.67 1.84 -1.21
CA HIS A 48 9.78 1.01 -1.69
C HIS A 48 9.97 -0.24 -0.83
N LEU A 49 10.00 -0.09 0.50
CA LEU A 49 10.13 -1.21 1.42
C LEU A 49 8.94 -2.17 1.29
N GLY A 50 7.72 -1.65 1.20
CA GLY A 50 6.53 -2.45 0.97
C GLY A 50 6.58 -3.23 -0.34
N TRP A 51 7.19 -2.69 -1.39
CA TRP A 51 7.43 -3.45 -2.61
C TRP A 51 8.42 -4.59 -2.40
N ALA A 52 9.56 -4.33 -1.78
CA ALA A 52 10.52 -5.38 -1.45
C ALA A 52 9.88 -6.50 -0.63
N CYS A 53 9.08 -6.17 0.40
CA CYS A 53 8.32 -7.13 1.20
C CYS A 53 7.41 -8.01 0.35
N ALA A 54 6.64 -7.42 -0.55
CA ALA A 54 5.71 -8.15 -1.41
C ALA A 54 6.45 -9.03 -2.42
N GLY A 55 7.56 -8.55 -3.00
CA GLY A 55 8.41 -9.33 -3.90
C GLY A 55 9.03 -10.55 -3.22
N LEU A 56 9.57 -10.37 -2.00
CA LEU A 56 10.06 -11.47 -1.17
C LEU A 56 8.94 -12.46 -0.81
N GLY A 57 7.74 -11.96 -0.50
CA GLY A 57 6.57 -12.81 -0.23
C GLY A 57 6.19 -13.70 -1.42
N ARG A 58 6.20 -13.13 -2.65
CA ARG A 58 5.96 -13.91 -3.89
C ARG A 58 7.00 -15.02 -4.06
N GLN A 59 8.28 -14.71 -3.89
CA GLN A 59 9.36 -15.70 -3.96
C GLN A 59 9.20 -16.81 -2.90
N ILE A 60 8.82 -16.46 -1.66
CA ILE A 60 8.54 -17.44 -0.60
C ILE A 60 7.35 -18.33 -1.00
N GLY A 61 6.28 -17.76 -1.56
CA GLY A 61 5.11 -18.51 -2.02
C GLY A 61 5.46 -19.54 -3.11
N GLU A 62 6.31 -19.16 -4.07
CA GLU A 62 6.83 -20.07 -5.08
C GLU A 62 7.64 -21.22 -4.46
N LEU A 63 8.50 -20.91 -3.49
CA LEU A 63 9.27 -21.91 -2.76
C LEU A 63 8.38 -22.85 -1.94
N VAL A 64 7.36 -22.35 -1.25
CA VAL A 64 6.38 -23.17 -0.51
C VAL A 64 5.67 -24.14 -1.46
N ASN A 65 5.25 -23.67 -2.63
CA ASN A 65 4.64 -24.53 -3.65
C ASN A 65 5.63 -25.58 -4.18
N ALA A 66 6.91 -25.22 -4.34
CA ALA A 66 7.96 -26.16 -4.75
C ALA A 66 8.25 -27.22 -3.67
N VAL A 67 8.26 -26.83 -2.39
CA VAL A 67 8.42 -27.73 -1.24
C VAL A 67 7.26 -28.73 -1.19
N ARG A 68 6.02 -28.27 -1.37
CA ARG A 68 4.84 -29.17 -1.41
C ARG A 68 4.90 -30.22 -2.53
N ARG A 69 5.57 -29.92 -3.65
CA ARG A 69 5.72 -30.85 -4.79
C ARG A 69 6.90 -31.80 -4.64
N SER A 70 8.04 -31.30 -4.13
CA SER A 70 9.32 -32.02 -4.15
C SER A 70 9.76 -32.56 -2.79
N GLY A 71 9.15 -32.12 -1.70
CA GLY A 71 9.56 -32.43 -0.32
C GLY A 71 10.88 -31.77 0.12
N ASN A 72 11.52 -30.94 -0.72
CA ASN A 72 12.82 -30.36 -0.39
C ASN A 72 12.67 -28.98 0.28
N ILE A 73 12.79 -28.94 1.62
CA ILE A 73 12.66 -27.72 2.45
C ILE A 73 13.90 -26.81 2.39
N LYS A 74 15.07 -27.35 1.99
CA LYS A 74 16.36 -26.62 2.08
C LYS A 74 16.32 -25.23 1.41
N PRO A 75 15.73 -25.06 0.21
CA PRO A 75 15.63 -23.75 -0.44
C PRO A 75 14.77 -22.75 0.35
N LEU A 76 13.64 -23.21 0.91
CA LEU A 76 12.76 -22.36 1.73
C LEU A 76 13.48 -21.89 2.99
N LYS A 77 14.15 -22.82 3.70
CA LYS A 77 14.92 -22.48 4.90
C LYS A 77 16.07 -21.52 4.58
N ALA A 78 16.79 -21.75 3.48
CA ALA A 78 17.87 -20.86 3.05
C ALA A 78 17.36 -19.45 2.77
N LYS A 79 16.23 -19.32 2.07
CA LYS A 79 15.64 -18.00 1.76
C LYS A 79 15.13 -17.28 3.01
N LEU A 80 14.55 -17.99 3.97
CA LEU A 80 14.11 -17.40 5.24
C LEU A 80 15.31 -16.88 6.07
N ILE A 81 16.43 -17.61 6.10
CA ILE A 81 17.66 -17.18 6.77
C ILE A 81 18.29 -15.97 6.07
N GLU A 82 18.23 -15.92 4.74
CA GLU A 82 18.68 -14.76 3.96
C GLU A 82 17.88 -13.50 4.30
N ILE A 83 16.57 -13.61 4.47
CA ILE A 83 15.66 -12.48 4.71
C ILE A 83 15.73 -11.99 6.17
N TYR A 84 15.61 -12.89 7.15
CA TYR A 84 15.57 -12.52 8.57
C TYR A 84 16.95 -12.40 9.22
N GLY A 85 18.00 -12.89 8.57
CA GLY A 85 19.33 -13.01 9.14
C GLY A 85 19.51 -14.31 9.93
N LYS A 86 20.77 -14.63 10.23
CA LYS A 86 21.15 -15.87 10.92
C LYS A 86 20.77 -15.89 12.40
N ASP A 87 20.53 -14.73 12.98
CA ASP A 87 20.32 -14.55 14.41
C ASP A 87 18.85 -14.76 14.83
N GLN A 88 17.93 -14.85 13.85
CA GLN A 88 16.51 -15.01 14.12
C GLN A 88 16.14 -16.49 14.32
N GLU A 89 15.44 -16.80 15.41
CA GLU A 89 14.89 -18.13 15.65
C GLU A 89 13.77 -18.43 14.64
N LEU A 90 13.98 -19.46 13.82
CA LEU A 90 12.99 -20.02 12.90
C LEU A 90 12.42 -21.31 13.49
N PRO A 91 11.17 -21.69 13.13
CA PRO A 91 10.60 -22.97 13.51
C PRO A 91 11.56 -24.13 13.17
N GLY A 92 11.76 -25.01 14.15
CA GLY A 92 12.66 -26.16 14.00
C GLY A 92 12.04 -27.32 13.22
N ASP A 93 10.71 -27.35 13.17
CA ASP A 93 9.91 -28.38 12.52
C ASP A 93 9.56 -28.03 11.06
N GLU A 94 9.44 -29.05 10.22
CA GLU A 94 9.09 -28.90 8.81
C GLU A 94 7.68 -28.31 8.62
N ALA A 95 6.74 -28.75 9.45
CA ALA A 95 5.36 -28.24 9.41
C ALA A 95 5.32 -26.75 9.72
N GLY A 96 5.99 -26.30 10.79
CA GLY A 96 6.10 -24.90 11.17
C GLY A 96 6.78 -24.02 10.13
N LEU A 97 7.81 -24.51 9.43
CA LEU A 97 8.44 -23.76 8.33
C LEU A 97 7.50 -23.58 7.14
N ILE A 98 6.72 -24.60 6.81
CA ILE A 98 5.74 -24.55 5.73
C ILE A 98 4.58 -23.61 6.10
N GLU A 99 4.12 -23.64 7.36
CA GLU A 99 3.09 -22.73 7.86
C GLU A 99 3.57 -21.28 7.86
N LEU A 100 4.78 -21.03 8.37
CA LEU A 100 5.40 -19.72 8.32
C LEU A 100 5.52 -19.22 6.87
N GLY A 101 6.01 -20.05 5.96
CA GLY A 101 6.10 -19.70 4.54
C GLY A 101 4.74 -19.34 3.94
N GLN A 102 3.68 -20.07 4.27
CA GLN A 102 2.32 -19.75 3.82
C GLN A 102 1.88 -18.37 4.31
N ASN A 103 2.09 -18.08 5.59
CA ASN A 103 1.74 -16.78 6.18
C ASN A 103 2.49 -15.62 5.53
N LEU A 104 3.71 -15.86 5.03
CA LEU A 104 4.56 -14.85 4.38
C LEU A 104 4.29 -14.68 2.88
N THR A 105 3.43 -15.50 2.28
CA THR A 105 3.16 -15.49 0.81
C THR A 105 2.68 -14.13 0.31
N HIS A 106 1.90 -13.41 1.13
CA HIS A 106 1.34 -12.10 0.76
C HIS A 106 2.32 -10.93 0.99
N GLY A 107 3.47 -11.20 1.62
CA GLY A 107 4.48 -10.20 1.91
C GLY A 107 5.15 -10.47 3.26
N VAL A 108 6.46 -10.21 3.32
CA VAL A 108 7.22 -10.33 4.56
C VAL A 108 6.91 -9.13 5.47
N PRO A 109 6.37 -9.35 6.69
CA PRO A 109 6.14 -8.26 7.63
C PRO A 109 7.48 -7.75 8.16
N ILE A 110 7.65 -6.43 8.17
CA ILE A 110 8.87 -5.78 8.65
C ILE A 110 8.51 -4.81 9.78
N ALA A 111 9.38 -4.78 10.78
CA ALA A 111 9.38 -3.74 11.80
C ALA A 111 10.48 -2.71 11.49
N SER A 112 10.10 -1.44 11.46
CA SER A 112 11.03 -0.31 11.43
C SER A 112 10.73 0.55 12.67
N PRO A 113 11.50 0.40 13.76
CA PRO A 113 11.34 1.19 14.98
C PRO A 113 11.43 2.70 14.72
N VAL A 114 10.86 3.47 15.66
CA VAL A 114 11.00 4.93 15.62
C VAL A 114 12.44 5.26 16.01
N PHE A 115 13.11 6.11 15.21
CA PHE A 115 14.51 6.55 15.37
C PHE A 115 15.60 5.52 15.08
N ASP A 116 15.31 4.21 15.14
CA ASP A 116 16.25 3.14 14.76
C ASP A 116 15.65 2.25 13.66
N GLY A 117 15.14 2.90 12.62
CA GLY A 117 14.48 2.26 11.50
C GLY A 117 15.42 1.82 10.38
N ALA A 118 14.85 1.10 9.41
CA ALA A 118 15.57 0.72 8.19
C ALA A 118 16.07 1.97 7.45
N ARG A 119 17.35 1.95 7.06
CA ARG A 119 17.95 3.04 6.29
C ARG A 119 17.85 2.74 4.79
N GLU A 120 18.15 3.73 3.97
CA GLU A 120 18.08 3.61 2.50
C GLU A 120 18.84 2.39 1.97
N HIS A 121 20.08 2.17 2.43
CA HIS A 121 20.88 1.03 2.01
C HIS A 121 20.26 -0.33 2.35
N ASP A 122 19.49 -0.43 3.43
CA ASP A 122 18.79 -1.67 3.80
C ASP A 122 17.63 -1.91 2.84
N ILE A 123 16.86 -0.86 2.51
CA ILE A 123 15.76 -0.92 1.55
C ILE A 123 16.28 -1.35 0.17
N VAL A 124 17.40 -0.78 -0.28
CA VAL A 124 18.02 -1.14 -1.56
C VAL A 124 18.42 -2.62 -1.59
N LYS A 125 19.08 -3.12 -0.53
CA LYS A 125 19.42 -4.56 -0.42
C LYS A 125 18.18 -5.45 -0.48
N MET A 126 17.08 -5.03 0.15
CA MET A 126 15.84 -5.81 0.11
C MET A 126 15.18 -5.79 -1.27
N LEU A 127 15.24 -4.66 -1.99
CA LEU A 127 14.77 -4.60 -3.38
C LEU A 127 15.59 -5.54 -4.28
N GLU A 128 16.92 -5.56 -4.11
CA GLU A 128 17.81 -6.49 -4.85
C GLU A 128 17.48 -7.95 -4.53
N ALA A 129 17.31 -8.29 -3.25
CA ALA A 129 16.95 -9.65 -2.82
C ALA A 129 15.57 -10.09 -3.37
N ALA A 130 14.66 -9.13 -3.59
CA ALA A 130 13.36 -9.34 -4.21
C ALA A 130 13.42 -9.42 -5.75
N GLY A 131 14.58 -9.18 -6.38
CA GLY A 131 14.74 -9.13 -7.84
C GLY A 131 14.15 -7.89 -8.50
N LEU A 132 14.02 -6.79 -7.75
CA LEU A 132 13.46 -5.53 -8.20
C LEU A 132 14.55 -4.48 -8.53
N ASP A 133 14.21 -3.47 -9.32
CA ASP A 133 15.10 -2.35 -9.62
C ASP A 133 15.41 -1.55 -8.33
N VAL A 134 16.70 -1.33 -8.07
CA VAL A 134 17.21 -0.63 -6.87
C VAL A 134 16.63 0.77 -6.68
N THR A 135 16.18 1.41 -7.77
CA THR A 135 15.59 2.74 -7.70
C THR A 135 14.14 2.74 -7.23
N GLY A 136 13.51 1.56 -7.09
CA GLY A 136 12.10 1.41 -6.74
C GLY A 136 11.14 1.93 -7.82
N ARG A 137 11.64 2.15 -9.04
CA ARG A 137 10.89 2.70 -10.17
C ARG A 137 10.86 1.72 -11.33
N VAL A 138 9.70 1.65 -11.98
CA VAL A 138 9.46 0.76 -13.12
C VAL A 138 8.84 1.53 -14.27
N THR A 139 8.93 0.98 -15.48
CA THR A 139 8.13 1.44 -16.60
C THR A 139 6.71 0.90 -16.44
N LEU A 140 5.75 1.81 -16.34
CA LEU A 140 4.33 1.48 -16.39
C LEU A 140 3.82 1.63 -17.83
N PHE A 141 2.69 1.00 -18.11
CA PHE A 141 1.95 1.13 -19.35
C PHE A 141 0.56 1.71 -19.06
N ASP A 142 0.07 2.56 -19.96
CA ASP A 142 -1.26 3.15 -19.86
C ASP A 142 -2.33 2.10 -20.21
N GLY A 143 -3.33 1.91 -19.34
CA GLY A 143 -4.42 0.94 -19.56
C GLY A 143 -5.30 1.29 -20.77
N GLN A 144 -5.46 2.57 -21.10
CA GLN A 144 -6.33 3.00 -22.21
C GLN A 144 -5.65 2.90 -23.58
N THR A 145 -4.35 3.24 -23.65
CA THR A 145 -3.61 3.30 -24.92
C THR A 145 -2.68 2.12 -25.12
N GLY A 146 -2.26 1.45 -24.05
CA GLY A 146 -1.23 0.41 -24.06
C GLY A 146 0.20 0.95 -24.20
N GLU A 147 0.39 2.26 -24.34
CA GLU A 147 1.71 2.86 -24.53
C GLU A 147 2.51 2.94 -23.22
N PRO A 148 3.85 2.78 -23.28
CA PRO A 148 4.69 2.95 -22.10
C PRO A 148 4.76 4.43 -21.69
N PHE A 149 4.74 4.69 -20.38
CA PHE A 149 4.99 6.06 -19.89
C PHE A 149 6.41 6.52 -20.25
N THR A 150 6.55 7.82 -20.56
CA THR A 150 7.84 8.43 -20.95
C THR A 150 8.91 8.34 -19.86
N ARG A 151 8.51 8.26 -18.59
CA ARG A 151 9.43 8.19 -17.44
C ARG A 151 9.05 7.04 -16.53
N LYS A 152 10.05 6.41 -15.92
CA LYS A 152 9.83 5.42 -14.87
C LYS A 152 9.11 6.05 -13.67
N VAL A 153 8.18 5.30 -13.09
CA VAL A 153 7.31 5.74 -11.99
C VAL A 153 7.59 4.88 -10.76
N THR A 154 7.58 5.50 -9.58
CA THR A 154 7.59 4.75 -8.32
C THR A 154 6.27 4.02 -8.15
N VAL A 155 6.35 2.71 -8.03
CA VAL A 155 5.22 1.86 -7.64
C VAL A 155 5.62 1.18 -6.32
N GLY A 156 4.72 0.46 -5.68
CA GLY A 156 4.99 -0.30 -4.47
C GLY A 156 3.78 -0.36 -3.55
N TYR A 157 3.97 -0.94 -2.37
CA TYR A 157 2.88 -1.14 -1.42
C TYR A 157 2.94 -0.11 -0.31
N LYS A 158 1.81 0.55 -0.06
CA LYS A 158 1.66 1.54 0.99
C LYS A 158 0.46 1.20 1.85
N HIS A 159 0.62 1.25 3.17
CA HIS A 159 -0.48 1.02 4.08
C HIS A 159 -1.43 2.23 4.15
N LEU A 160 -2.73 1.98 3.97
CA LEU A 160 -3.77 2.99 3.89
C LEU A 160 -4.86 2.77 4.93
N LEU A 161 -5.47 3.87 5.38
CA LEU A 161 -6.55 3.87 6.36
C LEU A 161 -7.76 4.60 5.78
N LYS A 162 -8.93 3.98 5.91
CA LYS A 162 -10.21 4.65 5.65
C LYS A 162 -10.62 5.42 6.90
N LEU A 163 -10.76 6.75 6.79
CA LEU A 163 -11.20 7.59 7.89
C LEU A 163 -12.73 7.55 8.02
N HIS A 164 -13.24 7.77 9.24
CA HIS A 164 -14.67 7.84 9.54
C HIS A 164 -15.40 9.04 8.90
N HIS A 165 -14.68 9.89 8.15
CA HIS A 165 -15.27 11.02 7.45
C HIS A 165 -15.97 10.58 6.15
N LEU A 166 -17.11 9.91 6.28
CA LEU A 166 -17.91 9.43 5.17
C LEU A 166 -18.67 10.57 4.49
N VAL A 167 -18.87 10.43 3.17
CA VAL A 167 -19.58 11.43 2.37
C VAL A 167 -21.06 11.48 2.73
N ASP A 168 -21.68 10.32 2.99
CA ASP A 168 -23.09 10.18 3.35
C ASP A 168 -23.45 10.95 4.62
N ASP A 169 -22.52 11.01 5.58
CA ASP A 169 -22.68 11.79 6.81
C ASP A 169 -22.61 13.29 6.56
N LYS A 170 -21.87 13.71 5.53
CA LYS A 170 -21.57 15.11 5.22
C LYS A 170 -22.51 15.75 4.21
N ILE A 171 -23.10 14.98 3.30
CA ILE A 171 -24.09 15.51 2.37
C ILE A 171 -25.31 15.96 3.16
N HIS A 172 -25.66 17.23 2.98
CA HIS A 172 -26.85 17.86 3.54
C HIS A 172 -27.34 18.94 2.58
N ALA A 173 -28.62 18.88 2.24
CA ALA A 173 -29.29 19.85 1.38
C ALA A 173 -30.67 20.16 1.95
N ARG A 174 -31.11 21.40 1.80
CA ARG A 174 -32.40 21.89 2.31
C ARG A 174 -33.04 22.80 1.28
N SER A 175 -34.31 22.56 0.96
CA SER A 175 -35.17 23.48 0.21
C SER A 175 -35.97 24.37 1.17
N ILE A 176 -36.82 23.78 2.02
CA ILE A 176 -37.63 24.45 3.05
C ILE A 176 -37.51 23.63 4.35
N GLY A 177 -37.64 24.25 5.52
CA GLY A 177 -37.61 23.53 6.80
C GLY A 177 -38.03 24.42 7.97
N PRO A 178 -37.86 23.92 9.21
CA PRO A 178 -38.25 24.64 10.42
C PRO A 178 -37.42 25.91 10.63
N TYR A 179 -38.05 26.90 11.26
CA TYR A 179 -37.46 28.19 11.63
C TYR A 179 -37.43 28.35 13.14
N SER A 180 -36.42 29.04 13.63
CA SER A 180 -36.34 29.48 15.02
C SER A 180 -37.46 30.47 15.32
N LEU A 181 -38.22 30.24 16.39
CA LEU A 181 -39.31 31.13 16.80
C LEU A 181 -38.84 32.54 17.13
N VAL A 182 -37.61 32.69 17.64
CA VAL A 182 -37.06 33.96 18.11
C VAL A 182 -36.48 34.76 16.94
N THR A 183 -35.60 34.14 16.17
CA THR A 183 -34.86 34.85 15.10
C THR A 183 -35.55 34.78 13.75
N GLN A 184 -36.57 33.92 13.61
CA GLN A 184 -37.21 33.59 12.33
C GLN A 184 -36.19 33.16 11.26
N GLN A 185 -35.04 32.62 11.70
CA GLN A 185 -34.00 32.06 10.85
C GLN A 185 -34.16 30.55 10.75
N PRO A 186 -33.72 29.94 9.64
CA PRO A 186 -33.57 28.49 9.55
C PRO A 186 -32.87 27.89 10.78
N LEU A 187 -33.34 26.74 11.27
CA LEU A 187 -32.59 25.99 12.29
C LEU A 187 -31.18 25.62 11.76
N GLY A 188 -30.25 25.30 12.66
CA GLY A 188 -28.91 24.86 12.31
C GLY A 188 -28.74 23.34 12.39
N GLY A 189 -27.89 22.79 11.53
CA GLY A 189 -27.46 21.39 11.59
C GLY A 189 -28.35 20.38 10.83
N LYS A 190 -27.73 19.29 10.38
CA LYS A 190 -28.37 18.23 9.58
C LYS A 190 -29.56 17.58 10.31
N ALA A 191 -29.41 17.31 11.61
CA ALA A 191 -30.45 16.65 12.41
C ALA A 191 -31.77 17.45 12.50
N GLN A 192 -31.73 18.77 12.30
CA GLN A 192 -32.89 19.65 12.38
C GLN A 192 -33.38 20.11 11.00
N PHE A 193 -32.91 19.46 9.92
CA PHE A 193 -33.09 19.96 8.54
C PHE A 193 -32.74 21.44 8.43
N GLY A 194 -31.63 21.82 9.07
CA GLY A 194 -31.21 23.21 9.20
C GLY A 194 -30.58 23.79 7.93
N GLY A 195 -30.58 25.12 7.81
CA GLY A 195 -29.93 25.82 6.69
C GLY A 195 -28.42 25.92 6.86
N GLN A 196 -27.70 26.18 5.77
CA GLN A 196 -26.29 26.58 5.83
C GLN A 196 -26.20 27.99 6.42
N ARG A 197 -25.25 28.21 7.31
CA ARG A 197 -24.95 29.55 7.83
C ARG A 197 -24.20 30.34 6.76
N PHE A 198 -24.77 31.48 6.35
CA PHE A 198 -24.15 32.47 5.50
C PHE A 198 -23.49 33.57 6.35
#